data_AF-A0A437P141-F1
#
_entry.id   AF-A0A437P141-F1
#
_cell.length_a   1.000
_cell.length_b   1.000
_cell.length_c   1.000
_cell.angle_alpha   90.00
_cell.angle_beta   90.00
_cell.angle_gamma   90.00
#
_symmetry.space_group_name_H-M   'P 1'
#
loop_
_entity.id
_entity.type
_entity.pdbx_description
1 polymer ?
#
loop_
_entity_poly.entity_id
_entity_poly.type
_entity_poly.pdbx_seq_one_letter_code
_entity_poly.pdbx_strand_id
1 'polypeptide(L)'
;MSPVRLDLMPIDAFSDLGLHDKNRYLQRLADEFCRKTARPAIALDRDALSRLRRFYSRRSLADLKLSVSEPSTTLDRALRDLGHAVKLNDRRTDIVGALVAELPAPVPAIPDPYRPAPREEAEPQLSFFAPSIYDAPLKDDINLMDIAPFSLSKNRRDGVIRYELKDCIITIDGSASAGLATVFDYDIFLHMVSSLADAVRRYRIDQAKGLRVDLPGRVYRPNTAHILRFCRRNSGGKQYKDIEAALDRLQGTRIKIVNLLNGRRREVVSMPLIQMFRVVSKTVTGNIDVVEIGIPDWVYDGVVHGDTAPQILTLNPEYFLINQGIGRFIYRLARKAAGQGEARYGMSEMLKRSGSPQALPQFAHKVRQFVTQTQVFPFPDYELEIVAGRREDVLLMKARQEDAPLGVRSAELLL
;
A
#
# COMPACT_ATOMS: atom_id res chain seq x y z
N MET A 1 -14.93 14.85 16.47
CA MET A 1 -16.12 14.23 15.85
C MET A 1 -17.34 14.73 16.60
N SER A 2 -18.30 15.34 15.92
CA SER A 2 -19.58 15.69 16.55
C SER A 2 -20.26 14.43 17.07
N PRO A 3 -20.86 14.44 18.28
CA PRO A 3 -21.55 13.26 18.81
C PRO A 3 -22.70 12.87 17.89
N VAL A 4 -22.72 11.60 17.45
CA VAL A 4 -23.77 11.08 16.57
C VAL A 4 -25.07 11.09 17.34
N ARG A 5 -26.02 11.92 16.92
CA ARG A 5 -27.33 12.02 17.56
C ARG A 5 -28.24 10.93 17.01
N LEU A 6 -28.52 9.93 17.84
CA LEU A 6 -29.54 8.90 17.58
C LEU A 6 -30.82 9.24 18.35
N ASP A 7 -31.95 9.03 17.69
CA ASP A 7 -33.29 9.21 18.28
C ASP A 7 -33.76 7.88 18.85
N LEU A 8 -33.60 7.76 20.17
CA LEU A 8 -33.90 6.54 20.91
C LEU A 8 -35.37 6.51 21.32
N MET A 9 -36.00 5.35 21.18
CA MET A 9 -37.33 5.07 21.71
C MET A 9 -37.30 5.09 23.25
N PRO A 10 -38.33 5.63 23.93
CA PRO A 10 -38.46 5.55 25.38
C PRO A 10 -38.36 4.12 25.90
N ILE A 11 -37.80 3.93 27.10
CA ILE A 11 -37.53 2.59 27.64
C ILE A 11 -38.79 1.80 27.93
N ASP A 12 -39.86 2.47 28.36
CA ASP A 12 -41.15 1.82 28.65
C ASP A 12 -41.73 1.26 27.36
N ALA A 13 -41.79 2.10 26.31
CA ALA A 13 -42.19 1.69 24.97
C ALA A 13 -41.31 0.57 24.41
N PHE A 14 -39.98 0.62 24.61
CA PHE A 14 -39.09 -0.46 24.18
C PHE A 14 -39.30 -1.74 25.01
N SER A 15 -39.59 -1.63 26.31
CA SER A 15 -39.80 -2.77 27.20
C SER A 15 -41.08 -3.53 26.85
N ASP A 16 -42.11 -2.80 26.42
CA ASP A 16 -43.42 -3.34 26.01
C ASP A 16 -43.37 -4.09 24.66
N LEU A 17 -42.32 -3.91 23.86
CA LEU A 17 -42.15 -4.65 22.60
C LEU A 17 -41.86 -6.14 22.81
N GLY A 18 -42.40 -6.97 21.93
CA GLY A 18 -42.01 -8.38 21.80
C GLY A 18 -40.56 -8.55 21.35
N LEU A 19 -39.96 -9.73 21.59
CA LEU A 19 -38.55 -9.99 21.25
C LEU A 19 -38.23 -9.74 19.77
N HIS A 20 -39.13 -10.13 18.87
CA HIS A 20 -38.97 -9.94 17.44
C HIS A 20 -38.95 -8.45 17.07
N ASP A 21 -39.84 -7.65 17.66
CA ASP A 21 -39.93 -6.21 17.37
C ASP A 21 -38.79 -5.43 18.01
N LYS A 22 -38.29 -5.85 19.19
CA LYS A 22 -37.05 -5.35 19.78
C LYS A 22 -35.87 -5.52 18.81
N ASN A 23 -35.72 -6.72 18.23
CA ASN A 23 -34.62 -6.98 17.29
C ASN A 23 -34.75 -6.17 16.01
N ARG A 24 -35.97 -6.06 15.47
CA ARG A 24 -36.24 -5.24 14.29
C ARG A 24 -35.92 -3.76 14.54
N TYR A 25 -36.28 -3.24 15.72
CA TYR A 25 -35.94 -1.88 16.12
C TYR A 25 -34.42 -1.67 16.22
N LEU A 26 -33.70 -2.59 16.89
CA LEU A 26 -32.25 -2.50 17.04
C LEU A 26 -31.50 -2.61 15.71
N GLN A 27 -31.98 -3.44 14.77
CA GLN A 27 -31.42 -3.50 13.43
C GLN A 27 -31.60 -2.17 12.68
N ARG A 28 -32.81 -1.58 12.71
CA ARG A 28 -33.04 -0.26 12.09
C ARG A 28 -32.17 0.83 12.71
N LEU A 29 -31.99 0.80 14.03
CA LEU A 29 -31.14 1.73 14.77
C LEU A 29 -29.66 1.57 14.35
N ALA A 30 -29.20 0.34 14.15
CA ALA A 30 -27.87 0.05 13.63
C ALA A 30 -27.70 0.54 12.18
N ASP A 31 -28.71 0.35 11.31
CA ASP A 31 -28.69 0.83 9.93
C ASP A 31 -28.65 2.37 9.87
N GLU A 32 -29.36 3.05 10.77
CA GLU A 32 -29.32 4.51 10.92
C GLU A 32 -27.95 4.99 11.40
N PHE A 33 -27.37 4.31 12.39
CA PHE A 33 -26.03 4.59 12.87
C PHE A 33 -24.98 4.40 11.78
N CYS A 34 -25.08 3.32 10.99
CA CYS A 34 -24.20 3.07 9.85
C CYS A 34 -24.28 4.20 8.81
N ARG A 35 -25.49 4.64 8.45
CA ARG A 35 -25.71 5.77 7.54
C ARG A 35 -25.09 7.07 8.06
N LYS A 36 -25.27 7.38 9.35
CA LYS A 36 -24.73 8.59 9.98
C LYS A 36 -23.20 8.56 10.18
N THR A 37 -22.58 7.38 10.20
CA THR A 37 -21.15 7.20 10.48
C THR A 37 -20.32 6.67 9.31
N ALA A 38 -20.91 6.55 8.12
CA ALA A 38 -20.27 5.98 6.93
C ALA A 38 -19.65 4.58 7.19
N ARG A 39 -20.37 3.74 7.97
CA ARG A 39 -20.04 2.33 8.17
C ARG A 39 -20.85 1.47 7.19
N PRO A 40 -20.30 0.33 6.72
CA PRO A 40 -21.07 -0.60 5.91
C PRO A 40 -22.20 -1.22 6.76
N ALA A 41 -23.40 -1.29 6.18
CA ALA A 41 -24.55 -1.91 6.85
C ALA A 41 -24.38 -3.44 6.84
N ILE A 42 -24.52 -4.06 8.01
CA ILE A 42 -24.49 -5.51 8.18
C ILE A 42 -25.71 -5.96 8.98
N ALA A 43 -26.17 -7.18 8.72
CA ALA A 43 -27.16 -7.83 9.56
C ALA A 43 -26.52 -8.20 10.91
N LEU A 44 -27.11 -7.75 12.02
CA LEU A 44 -26.63 -8.09 13.35
C LEU A 44 -26.90 -9.56 13.66
N ASP A 45 -25.88 -10.25 14.20
CA ASP A 45 -26.04 -11.63 14.65
C ASP A 45 -26.83 -11.72 15.98
N ARG A 46 -27.10 -12.95 16.42
CA ARG A 46 -27.88 -13.20 17.65
C ARG A 46 -27.20 -12.62 18.89
N ASP A 47 -25.88 -12.62 18.94
CA ASP A 47 -25.10 -12.20 20.09
C ASP A 47 -25.03 -10.68 20.20
N ALA A 48 -24.80 -9.99 19.08
CA ALA A 48 -24.84 -8.55 18.94
C ALA A 48 -26.21 -7.99 19.31
N LEU A 49 -27.30 -8.58 18.78
CA LEU A 49 -28.67 -8.21 19.17
C LEU A 49 -28.92 -8.42 20.67
N SER A 50 -28.38 -9.50 21.25
CA SER A 50 -28.50 -9.78 22.69
C SER A 50 -27.78 -8.74 23.54
N ARG A 51 -26.56 -8.37 23.18
CA ARG A 51 -25.79 -7.32 23.87
C ARG A 51 -26.50 -5.97 23.76
N LEU A 52 -26.94 -5.57 22.57
CA LEU A 52 -27.68 -4.33 22.36
C LEU A 52 -28.97 -4.27 23.18
N ARG A 53 -29.75 -5.35 23.27
CA ARG A 53 -30.93 -5.41 24.15
C ARG A 53 -30.55 -5.16 25.62
N ARG A 54 -29.46 -5.76 26.11
CA ARG A 54 -29.01 -5.57 27.50
C ARG A 54 -28.62 -4.12 27.78
N PHE A 55 -27.90 -3.47 26.85
CA PHE A 55 -27.55 -2.06 26.96
C PHE A 55 -28.78 -1.16 26.92
N TYR A 56 -29.74 -1.46 26.04
CA TYR A 56 -30.99 -0.69 25.91
C TYR A 56 -31.88 -0.82 27.16
N SER A 57 -31.95 -2.01 27.76
CA SER A 57 -32.78 -2.31 28.94
C SER A 57 -32.05 -2.10 30.28
N ARG A 58 -30.83 -1.57 30.28
CA ARG A 58 -30.05 -1.35 31.50
C ARG A 58 -30.72 -0.30 32.39
N ARG A 59 -31.16 -0.71 33.59
CA ARG A 59 -31.71 0.20 34.60
C ARG A 59 -30.59 0.91 35.34
N SER A 60 -30.69 2.23 35.48
CA SER A 60 -29.85 2.98 36.42
C SER A 60 -30.36 2.78 37.85
N LEU A 61 -29.50 2.91 38.86
CA LEU A 61 -29.91 2.93 40.27
C LEU A 61 -31.00 3.97 40.54
N ALA A 62 -31.02 5.07 39.79
CA ALA A 62 -32.04 6.13 39.85
C ALA A 62 -33.37 5.79 39.14
N ASP A 63 -33.49 4.61 38.52
CA ASP A 63 -34.73 4.07 37.93
C ASP A 63 -35.41 3.04 38.86
N LEU A 64 -34.78 2.69 39.98
CA LEU A 64 -35.44 1.95 41.05
C LEU A 64 -36.47 2.89 41.67
N LYS A 65 -37.75 2.58 41.43
CA LYS A 65 -38.88 3.31 42.01
C LYS A 65 -38.80 3.20 43.53
N LEU A 66 -38.20 4.18 44.20
CA LEU A 66 -38.63 4.53 45.56
C LEU A 66 -40.06 5.05 45.41
N SER A 67 -40.96 4.57 46.27
CA SER A 67 -42.38 4.91 46.23
C SER A 67 -42.58 6.42 46.31
N VAL A 68 -42.75 7.09 45.17
CA VAL A 68 -43.03 8.53 45.10
C VAL A 68 -44.35 8.70 44.35
N SER A 69 -45.27 9.39 45.02
CA SER A 69 -46.62 9.76 44.59
C SER A 69 -46.63 10.50 43.24
N GLU A 70 -47.76 10.48 42.54
CA GLU A 70 -47.95 11.21 41.30
C GLU A 70 -47.58 12.71 41.44
N PRO A 71 -46.97 13.32 40.42
CA PRO A 71 -46.44 14.68 40.50
C PRO A 71 -47.57 15.69 40.71
N SER A 72 -47.59 16.37 41.85
CA SER A 72 -48.67 17.27 42.23
C SER A 72 -48.52 18.68 41.65
N THR A 73 -47.31 19.08 41.19
CA THR A 73 -47.06 20.43 40.66
C THR A 73 -46.49 20.45 39.24
N THR A 74 -46.58 21.61 38.57
CA THR A 74 -45.97 21.86 37.26
C THR A 74 -44.45 21.80 37.29
N LEU A 75 -43.83 22.21 38.41
CA LEU A 75 -42.40 22.12 38.63
C LEU A 75 -41.93 20.65 38.72
N ASP A 76 -42.70 19.79 39.40
CA ASP A 76 -42.37 18.36 39.51
C ASP A 76 -42.36 17.66 38.15
N ARG A 77 -43.30 18.04 37.27
CA ARG A 77 -43.32 17.55 35.89
C ARG A 77 -42.08 18.03 35.11
N ALA A 78 -41.75 19.32 35.19
CA ALA A 78 -40.58 19.86 34.50
C ALA A 78 -39.25 19.24 34.98
N LEU A 79 -39.09 19.02 36.29
CA LEU A 79 -37.91 18.37 36.86
C LEU A 79 -37.82 16.89 36.47
N ARG A 80 -38.97 16.19 36.41
CA ARG A 80 -39.03 14.81 35.92
C ARG A 80 -38.65 14.73 34.44
N ASP A 81 -39.19 15.61 33.61
CA ASP A 81 -38.88 15.68 32.17
C ASP A 81 -37.40 15.98 31.92
N LEU A 82 -36.82 16.91 32.70
CA LEU A 82 -35.37 17.19 32.69
C LEU A 82 -34.57 15.94 33.09
N GLY A 83 -34.97 15.24 34.14
CA GLY A 83 -34.37 13.98 34.57
C GLY A 83 -34.43 12.88 33.49
N HIS A 84 -35.55 12.78 32.77
CA HIS A 84 -35.68 11.87 31.62
C HIS A 84 -34.76 12.26 30.46
N ALA A 85 -34.63 13.55 30.16
CA ALA A 85 -33.75 14.05 29.10
C ALA A 85 -32.27 13.76 29.39
N VAL A 86 -31.82 13.95 30.63
CA VAL A 86 -30.44 13.62 31.07
C VAL A 86 -30.19 12.12 30.95
N LYS A 87 -31.12 11.28 31.44
CA LYS A 87 -31.03 9.81 31.33
C LYS A 87 -30.98 9.33 29.88
N LEU A 88 -31.75 9.96 28.98
CA LEU A 88 -31.73 9.64 27.56
C LEU A 88 -30.36 9.93 26.92
N ASN A 89 -29.66 10.96 27.41
CA ASN A 89 -28.34 11.33 26.92
C ASN A 89 -27.25 10.34 27.34
N ASP A 90 -27.25 9.89 28.60
CA ASP A 90 -26.29 8.87 29.08
C ASP A 90 -26.48 7.54 28.36
N ARG A 91 -27.74 7.11 28.19
CA ARG A 91 -28.08 5.89 27.43
C ARG A 91 -27.68 5.99 25.96
N ARG A 92 -27.79 7.16 25.35
CA ARG A 92 -27.32 7.40 23.98
C ARG A 92 -25.83 7.09 23.86
N THR A 93 -25.03 7.51 24.83
CA THR A 93 -23.60 7.22 24.86
C THR A 93 -23.30 5.73 24.95
N ASP A 94 -23.99 5.01 25.85
CA ASP A 94 -23.83 3.55 26.00
C ASP A 94 -24.24 2.77 24.75
N ILE A 95 -25.38 3.12 24.15
CA ILE A 95 -25.88 2.47 22.93
C ILE A 95 -24.97 2.76 21.74
N VAL A 96 -24.48 3.99 21.60
CA VAL A 96 -23.47 4.34 20.59
C VAL A 96 -22.19 3.52 20.81
N GLY A 97 -21.72 3.37 22.06
CA GLY A 97 -20.56 2.54 22.38
C GLY A 97 -20.74 1.07 21.99
N ALA A 98 -21.90 0.50 22.29
CA ALA A 98 -22.24 -0.87 21.88
C ALA A 98 -22.30 -1.01 20.35
N LEU A 99 -22.96 -0.09 19.65
CA LEU A 99 -23.01 -0.08 18.18
C LEU A 99 -21.62 0.04 17.55
N VAL A 100 -20.72 0.85 18.11
CA VAL A 100 -19.33 0.99 17.65
C VAL A 100 -18.56 -0.34 17.73
N ALA A 101 -18.81 -1.14 18.78
CA ALA A 101 -18.14 -2.41 19.01
C ALA A 101 -18.69 -3.56 18.15
N GLU A 102 -19.99 -3.59 17.90
CA GLU A 102 -20.63 -4.64 17.09
C GLU A 102 -20.50 -4.40 15.59
N LEU A 103 -20.42 -3.13 15.16
CA LEU A 103 -20.41 -2.79 13.74
C LEU A 103 -18.98 -2.58 13.24
N PRO A 104 -18.70 -2.92 11.96
CA PRO A 104 -17.41 -2.69 11.34
C PRO A 104 -17.02 -1.22 11.41
N ALA A 105 -15.70 -0.96 11.41
CA ALA A 105 -15.19 0.40 11.42
C ALA A 105 -15.70 1.20 10.20
N PRO A 106 -15.85 2.54 10.31
CA PRO A 106 -16.19 3.36 9.17
C PRO A 106 -15.23 3.10 7.99
N VAL A 107 -15.72 3.14 6.76
CA VAL A 107 -14.85 3.11 5.56
C VAL A 107 -13.71 4.16 5.65
N PRO A 108 -13.92 5.38 6.19
CA PRO A 108 -12.81 6.33 6.41
C PRO A 108 -11.87 5.99 7.59
N ALA A 109 -12.12 4.95 8.39
CA ALA A 109 -11.24 4.53 9.49
C ALA A 109 -10.18 3.51 9.08
N ILE A 110 -10.39 2.78 7.97
CA ILE A 110 -9.34 1.96 7.34
C ILE A 110 -8.50 2.91 6.49
N PRO A 111 -7.24 3.20 6.86
CA PRO A 111 -6.44 4.15 6.09
C PRO A 111 -6.24 3.61 4.68
N ASP A 112 -6.49 4.44 3.68
CA ASP A 112 -6.19 4.12 2.29
C ASP A 112 -4.69 3.75 2.17
N PRO A 113 -4.36 2.52 1.74
CA PRO A 113 -2.97 2.11 1.58
C PRO A 113 -2.33 2.76 0.36
N TYR A 114 -3.10 3.47 -0.47
CA TYR A 114 -2.66 4.20 -1.64
C TYR A 114 -2.59 5.70 -1.38
N ARG A 115 -1.72 6.38 -2.12
CA ARG A 115 -1.77 7.83 -2.24
C ARG A 115 -2.69 8.22 -3.40
N PRO A 116 -3.35 9.39 -3.33
CA PRO A 116 -4.10 9.88 -4.48
C PRO A 116 -3.17 10.02 -5.68
N ALA A 117 -3.66 9.62 -6.85
CA ALA A 117 -2.97 9.93 -8.09
C ALA A 117 -2.81 11.46 -8.19
N PRO A 118 -1.64 11.97 -8.62
CA PRO A 118 -1.48 13.40 -8.90
C PRO A 118 -2.60 13.83 -9.86
N ARG A 119 -3.25 14.95 -9.57
CA ARG A 119 -4.23 15.49 -10.51
C ARG A 119 -3.50 15.87 -11.79
N GLU A 120 -4.01 15.44 -12.94
CA GLU A 120 -3.54 15.85 -14.27
C GLU A 120 -3.90 17.32 -14.57
N GLU A 121 -3.83 18.21 -13.57
CA GLU A 121 -4.13 19.63 -13.71
C GLU A 121 -3.03 20.39 -14.49
N ALA A 122 -1.87 19.77 -14.73
CA ALA A 122 -0.85 20.31 -15.62
C ALA A 122 -1.13 19.87 -17.08
N GLU A 123 -2.13 20.51 -17.67
CA GLU A 123 -2.33 20.69 -19.12
C GLU A 123 -2.25 19.42 -19.99
N PRO A 124 -3.37 18.68 -20.16
CA PRO A 124 -3.48 17.61 -21.16
C PRO A 124 -3.19 18.08 -22.61
N GLN A 125 -3.10 19.38 -22.85
CA GLN A 125 -2.81 19.99 -24.14
C GLN A 125 -1.30 20.15 -24.40
N LEU A 126 -0.46 20.28 -23.35
CA LEU A 126 1.01 20.33 -23.47
C LEU A 126 1.66 18.94 -23.44
N SER A 127 0.96 17.92 -22.92
CA SER A 127 1.43 16.53 -22.96
C SER A 127 1.56 15.98 -24.38
N PHE A 128 0.85 16.55 -25.35
CA PHE A 128 0.91 16.18 -26.77
C PHE A 128 2.27 16.46 -27.43
N PHE A 129 3.03 17.46 -26.93
CA PHE A 129 4.31 17.87 -27.50
C PHE A 129 5.53 17.34 -26.73
N ALA A 130 5.31 16.56 -25.67
CA ALA A 130 6.36 15.99 -24.86
C ALA A 130 6.76 14.61 -25.44
N PRO A 131 8.06 14.31 -25.66
CA PRO A 131 8.49 13.07 -26.32
C PRO A 131 8.02 11.81 -25.56
N SER A 132 7.64 10.75 -26.28
CA SER A 132 6.95 9.53 -25.80
C SER A 132 7.62 8.69 -24.69
N ILE A 133 8.72 9.16 -24.10
CA ILE A 133 9.44 8.48 -23.00
C ILE A 133 8.55 8.39 -21.73
N TYR A 134 7.49 9.21 -21.63
CA TYR A 134 6.53 9.19 -20.51
C TYR A 134 5.61 7.96 -20.48
N ASP A 135 5.47 7.24 -21.60
CA ASP A 135 4.61 6.06 -21.73
C ASP A 135 5.39 4.73 -21.71
N ALA A 136 6.69 4.79 -21.38
CA ALA A 136 7.50 3.58 -21.23
C ALA A 136 6.85 2.66 -20.18
N PRO A 137 6.58 1.38 -20.50
CA PRO A 137 6.03 0.46 -19.52
C PRO A 137 6.95 0.36 -18.30
N LEU A 138 6.38 0.40 -17.09
CA LEU A 138 7.15 0.26 -15.86
C LEU A 138 7.84 -1.10 -15.82
N LYS A 139 9.17 -1.11 -15.70
CA LYS A 139 10.02 -2.31 -15.62
C LYS A 139 10.77 -2.39 -14.30
N ASP A 140 10.90 -3.60 -13.76
CA ASP A 140 11.78 -3.92 -12.63
C ASP A 140 12.66 -5.13 -12.99
N ASP A 141 13.81 -5.24 -12.32
CA ASP A 141 14.77 -6.32 -12.51
C ASP A 141 14.36 -7.57 -11.70
N ILE A 142 14.25 -8.71 -12.40
CA ILE A 142 13.77 -9.97 -11.84
C ILE A 142 14.66 -10.45 -10.68
N ASN A 143 15.97 -10.22 -10.75
CA ASN A 143 16.91 -10.70 -9.75
C ASN A 143 16.66 -10.05 -8.39
N LEU A 144 16.16 -8.81 -8.40
CA LEU A 144 15.90 -8.03 -7.19
C LEU A 144 14.48 -8.16 -6.65
N MET A 145 13.56 -8.86 -7.31
CA MET A 145 12.15 -8.91 -6.89
C MET A 145 11.86 -9.92 -5.78
N ASP A 146 12.75 -10.89 -5.55
CA ASP A 146 12.57 -11.95 -4.56
C ASP A 146 12.97 -11.54 -3.13
N ILE A 147 13.82 -10.51 -3.04
CA ILE A 147 14.30 -9.90 -1.79
C ILE A 147 14.12 -8.39 -1.86
N ALA A 148 14.26 -7.69 -0.75
CA ALA A 148 14.27 -6.22 -0.75
C ALA A 148 15.71 -5.69 -0.86
N PRO A 149 16.13 -5.09 -1.99
CA PRO A 149 17.43 -4.43 -2.09
C PRO A 149 17.46 -3.06 -1.38
N PHE A 150 16.49 -2.79 -0.51
CA PHE A 150 16.21 -1.50 0.10
C PHE A 150 15.55 -1.66 1.47
N SER A 151 15.48 -0.56 2.22
CA SER A 151 14.65 -0.47 3.43
C SER A 151 13.18 -0.26 3.09
N LEU A 152 12.28 -0.94 3.81
CA LEU A 152 10.81 -0.78 3.65
C LEU A 152 10.28 0.50 4.32
N SER A 153 11.04 1.12 5.21
CA SER A 153 10.64 2.35 5.90
C SER A 153 10.92 3.59 5.06
N LYS A 154 10.13 4.66 5.29
CA LYS A 154 10.47 6.02 4.81
C LYS A 154 11.63 6.64 5.60
N ASN A 155 11.83 6.18 6.83
CA ASN A 155 12.89 6.68 7.71
C ASN A 155 14.24 6.10 7.29
N ARG A 156 15.29 6.89 7.53
CA ARG A 156 16.68 6.47 7.39
C ARG A 156 16.91 5.15 8.14
N ARG A 157 17.55 4.20 7.48
CA ARG A 157 18.00 2.94 8.06
C ARG A 157 19.47 2.80 7.79
N ASP A 158 20.24 2.71 8.87
CA ASP A 158 21.66 2.44 8.82
C ASP A 158 21.94 0.94 8.94
N GLY A 159 23.14 0.54 8.56
CA GLY A 159 23.62 -0.84 8.65
C GLY A 159 23.27 -1.70 7.44
N VAL A 160 23.24 -3.00 7.66
CA VAL A 160 23.28 -4.02 6.61
C VAL A 160 22.02 -4.88 6.66
N ILE A 161 21.51 -5.26 5.49
CA ILE A 161 20.51 -6.32 5.35
C ILE A 161 21.19 -7.56 4.79
N ARG A 162 21.08 -8.69 5.48
CA ARG A 162 21.71 -9.95 5.08
C ARG A 162 20.63 -11.00 4.78
N TYR A 163 20.72 -11.59 3.60
CA TYR A 163 19.89 -12.68 3.14
C TYR A 163 20.73 -13.93 2.98
N GLU A 164 20.28 -15.03 3.58
CA GLU A 164 20.89 -16.35 3.42
C GLU A 164 19.94 -17.20 2.59
N LEU A 165 20.24 -17.30 1.30
CA LEU A 165 19.51 -18.13 0.34
C LEU A 165 20.21 -19.48 0.21
N LYS A 166 19.57 -20.42 -0.51
CA LYS A 166 20.05 -21.80 -0.63
C LYS A 166 21.44 -21.91 -1.28
N ASP A 167 21.71 -21.04 -2.23
CA ASP A 167 22.83 -21.06 -3.16
C ASP A 167 23.72 -19.80 -3.07
N CYS A 168 23.28 -18.77 -2.36
CA CYS A 168 24.05 -17.54 -2.20
C CYS A 168 23.74 -16.81 -0.89
N ILE A 169 24.70 -15.98 -0.47
CA ILE A 169 24.50 -15.02 0.62
C ILE A 169 24.52 -13.63 -0.01
N ILE A 170 23.43 -12.90 0.17
CA ILE A 170 23.28 -11.55 -0.35
C ILE A 170 23.36 -10.57 0.82
N THR A 171 24.16 -9.54 0.67
CA THR A 171 24.37 -8.49 1.66
C THR A 171 24.09 -7.14 1.00
N ILE A 172 23.11 -6.41 1.51
CA ILE A 172 22.78 -5.06 1.09
C ILE A 172 23.36 -4.11 2.13
N ASP A 173 24.27 -3.25 1.70
CA ASP A 173 24.97 -2.31 2.56
C ASP A 173 24.70 -0.88 2.11
N GLY A 174 24.48 0.02 3.06
CA GLY A 174 24.23 1.43 2.82
C GLY A 174 25.41 2.28 3.29
N SER A 175 25.65 3.41 2.65
CA SER A 175 26.72 4.33 3.06
C SER A 175 26.49 4.85 4.49
N ALA A 176 27.57 5.11 5.23
CA ALA A 176 27.48 5.65 6.59
C ALA A 176 26.83 7.05 6.64
N SER A 177 26.98 7.85 5.59
CA SER A 177 26.43 9.20 5.49
C SER A 177 24.94 9.19 5.11
N ALA A 178 24.56 8.45 4.07
CA ALA A 178 23.18 8.48 3.55
C ALA A 178 22.26 7.39 4.15
N GLY A 179 22.83 6.27 4.59
CA GLY A 179 22.10 5.05 4.95
C GLY A 179 21.71 4.22 3.73
N LEU A 180 20.85 3.22 3.96
CA LEU A 180 20.27 2.39 2.90
C LEU A 180 19.23 3.17 2.07
N ALA A 181 19.21 2.90 0.76
CA ALA A 181 18.09 3.28 -0.10
C ALA A 181 16.78 2.72 0.45
N THR A 182 15.73 3.52 0.38
CA THR A 182 14.37 3.10 0.73
C THR A 182 13.64 2.56 -0.51
N VAL A 183 12.58 1.81 -0.27
CA VAL A 183 11.65 1.35 -1.32
C VAL A 183 11.05 2.50 -2.16
N PHE A 184 11.06 3.72 -1.62
CA PHE A 184 10.62 4.91 -2.35
C PHE A 184 11.77 5.48 -3.19
N ASP A 185 13.00 5.48 -2.70
CA ASP A 185 14.14 5.91 -3.52
C ASP A 185 14.30 4.99 -4.75
N TYR A 186 14.02 3.69 -4.57
CA TYR A 186 14.02 2.68 -5.63
C TYR A 186 13.07 3.01 -6.81
N ASP A 187 12.11 3.91 -6.66
CA ASP A 187 11.30 4.41 -7.79
C ASP A 187 12.17 5.05 -8.89
N ILE A 188 13.27 5.71 -8.53
CA ILE A 188 14.22 6.30 -9.48
C ILE A 188 14.96 5.19 -10.24
N PHE A 189 15.33 4.11 -9.54
CA PHE A 189 15.95 2.93 -10.15
C PHE A 189 14.99 2.27 -11.16
N LEU A 190 13.72 2.09 -10.78
CA LEU A 190 12.70 1.57 -11.69
C LEU A 190 12.54 2.42 -12.95
N HIS A 191 12.55 3.75 -12.81
CA HIS A 191 12.48 4.64 -13.97
C HIS A 191 13.72 4.51 -14.87
N MET A 192 14.92 4.46 -14.30
CA MET A 192 16.16 4.23 -15.05
C MET A 192 16.10 2.92 -15.86
N VAL A 193 15.70 1.81 -15.22
CA VAL A 193 15.55 0.50 -15.89
C VAL A 193 14.49 0.56 -16.99
N SER A 194 13.34 1.21 -16.72
CA SER A 194 12.26 1.36 -17.68
C SER A 194 12.69 2.16 -18.92
N SER A 195 13.42 3.26 -18.71
CA SER A 195 13.95 4.09 -19.80
C SER A 195 15.00 3.34 -20.64
N LEU A 196 15.89 2.58 -20.01
CA LEU A 196 16.85 1.75 -20.73
C LEU A 196 16.13 0.67 -21.56
N ALA A 197 15.16 -0.01 -20.96
CA ALA A 197 14.39 -1.05 -21.64
C ALA A 197 13.62 -0.51 -22.85
N ASP A 198 13.05 0.69 -22.74
CA ASP A 198 12.38 1.35 -23.86
C ASP A 198 13.38 1.78 -24.95
N ALA A 199 14.55 2.30 -24.58
CA ALA A 199 15.62 2.61 -25.53
C ALA A 199 16.09 1.37 -26.30
N VAL A 200 16.26 0.23 -25.61
CA VAL A 200 16.60 -1.06 -26.23
C VAL A 200 15.47 -1.54 -27.15
N ARG A 201 14.21 -1.39 -26.74
CA ARG A 201 13.05 -1.72 -27.58
C ARG A 201 13.08 -0.91 -28.88
N ARG A 202 13.25 0.41 -28.80
CA ARG A 202 13.35 1.30 -29.98
C ARG A 202 14.51 0.91 -30.88
N TYR A 203 15.69 0.67 -30.29
CA TYR A 203 16.87 0.18 -31.00
C TYR A 203 16.57 -1.09 -31.81
N ARG A 204 15.92 -2.09 -31.19
CA ARG A 204 15.55 -3.36 -31.86
C ARG A 204 14.55 -3.13 -33.00
N ILE A 205 13.57 -2.25 -32.82
CA ILE A 205 12.60 -1.88 -33.86
C ILE A 205 13.31 -1.22 -35.06
N ASP A 206 14.23 -0.29 -34.81
CA ASP A 206 14.95 0.42 -35.85
C ASP A 206 15.97 -0.48 -36.57
N GLN A 207 16.64 -1.37 -35.82
CA GLN A 207 17.50 -2.41 -36.36
C GLN A 207 16.72 -3.37 -37.28
N ALA A 208 15.52 -3.79 -36.87
CA ALA A 208 14.64 -4.65 -37.69
C ALA A 208 14.18 -3.95 -38.99
N LYS A 209 14.10 -2.62 -38.99
CA LYS A 209 13.86 -1.80 -40.19
C LYS A 209 15.12 -1.58 -41.05
N GLY A 210 16.26 -2.15 -40.67
CA GLY A 210 17.53 -2.02 -41.39
C GLY A 210 18.27 -0.68 -41.17
N LEU A 211 17.85 0.12 -40.19
CA LEU A 211 18.53 1.37 -39.86
C LEU A 211 19.83 1.08 -39.10
N ARG A 212 20.91 1.81 -39.43
CA ARG A 212 22.16 1.77 -38.68
C ARG A 212 22.03 2.68 -37.46
N VAL A 213 21.66 2.08 -36.34
CA VAL A 213 21.56 2.74 -35.03
C VAL A 213 22.60 2.14 -34.07
N ASP A 214 23.14 2.97 -33.19
CA ASP A 214 24.06 2.52 -32.13
C ASP A 214 23.29 1.94 -30.94
N LEU A 215 23.95 1.07 -30.17
CA LEU A 215 23.38 0.57 -28.91
C LEU A 215 23.08 1.74 -27.95
N PRO A 216 22.01 1.64 -27.13
CA PRO A 216 21.72 2.63 -26.11
C PRO A 216 22.91 2.88 -25.18
N GLY A 217 23.17 4.14 -24.83
CA GLY A 217 24.27 4.50 -23.93
C GLY A 217 24.06 4.03 -22.48
N ARG A 218 25.16 4.02 -21.70
CA ARG A 218 25.16 3.64 -20.27
C ARG A 218 24.82 4.78 -19.31
N VAL A 219 24.29 5.88 -19.83
CA VAL A 219 24.01 7.09 -19.07
C VAL A 219 22.54 7.44 -19.20
N TYR A 220 21.86 7.49 -18.06
CA TYR A 220 20.47 7.89 -17.94
C TYR A 220 20.40 9.37 -17.54
N ARG A 221 19.81 10.22 -18.39
CA ARG A 221 19.79 11.69 -18.16
C ARG A 221 18.38 12.28 -18.20
N PRO A 222 17.53 12.02 -17.19
CA PRO A 222 16.18 12.57 -17.12
C PRO A 222 16.16 14.02 -16.58
N ASN A 223 15.08 14.73 -16.90
CA ASN A 223 14.64 15.87 -16.09
C ASN A 223 13.95 15.35 -14.80
N THR A 224 14.16 16.04 -13.70
CA THR A 224 13.60 15.72 -12.38
C THR A 224 12.07 15.75 -12.40
N ALA A 225 11.46 16.69 -13.13
CA ALA A 225 10.01 16.71 -13.35
C ALA A 225 9.52 15.42 -14.03
N HIS A 226 10.32 14.83 -14.92
CA HIS A 226 9.97 13.56 -15.58
C HIS A 226 10.03 12.39 -14.61
N ILE A 227 11.04 12.35 -13.73
CA ILE A 227 11.12 11.34 -12.66
C ILE A 227 9.87 11.43 -11.78
N LEU A 228 9.52 12.63 -11.32
CA LEU A 228 8.37 12.83 -10.44
C LEU A 228 7.07 12.40 -11.14
N ARG A 229 6.88 12.79 -12.40
CA ARG A 229 5.69 12.41 -13.19
C ARG A 229 5.60 10.89 -13.40
N PHE A 230 6.66 10.25 -13.88
CA PHE A 230 6.71 8.80 -14.12
C PHE A 230 6.41 8.03 -12.83
N CYS A 231 7.02 8.44 -11.72
CA CYS A 231 6.84 7.82 -10.41
C CYS A 231 5.54 8.25 -9.72
N ARG A 232 4.58 8.89 -10.42
CA ARG A 232 3.30 9.41 -9.90
C ARG A 232 3.45 10.21 -8.58
N ARG A 233 4.45 11.08 -8.51
CA ARG A 233 4.74 11.98 -7.37
C ARG A 233 4.26 13.40 -7.68
N ASN A 234 3.89 14.13 -6.65
CA ASN A 234 3.62 15.57 -6.76
C ASN A 234 4.91 16.35 -7.05
N SER A 235 4.78 17.49 -7.71
CA SER A 235 5.87 18.34 -8.21
C SER A 235 6.13 19.59 -7.37
N GLY A 236 6.26 19.45 -6.05
CA GLY A 236 6.55 20.56 -5.12
C GLY A 236 8.03 20.70 -4.75
N GLY A 237 8.42 21.85 -4.18
CA GLY A 237 9.82 22.15 -3.83
C GLY A 237 10.47 21.15 -2.86
N LYS A 238 9.69 20.55 -1.94
CA LYS A 238 10.18 19.50 -1.04
C LYS A 238 10.61 18.25 -1.82
N GLN A 239 9.84 17.87 -2.85
CA GLN A 239 10.11 16.66 -3.63
C GLN A 239 11.42 16.76 -4.42
N TYR A 240 11.81 17.96 -4.85
CA TYR A 240 13.12 18.18 -5.49
C TYR A 240 14.29 17.96 -4.52
N LYS A 241 14.18 18.42 -3.26
CA LYS A 241 15.18 18.15 -2.21
C LYS A 241 15.24 16.67 -1.85
N ASP A 242 14.08 16.01 -1.79
CA ASP A 242 13.99 14.59 -1.50
C ASP A 242 14.67 13.74 -2.59
N ILE A 243 14.71 14.21 -3.85
CA ILE A 243 15.40 13.52 -4.95
C ILE A 243 16.92 13.54 -4.78
N GLU A 244 17.53 14.66 -4.40
CA GLU A 244 18.98 14.72 -4.14
C GLU A 244 19.38 13.69 -3.08
N ALA A 245 18.67 13.71 -1.94
CA ALA A 245 18.92 12.77 -0.86
C ALA A 245 18.62 11.31 -1.25
N ALA A 246 17.66 11.07 -2.16
CA ALA A 246 17.38 9.74 -2.70
C ALA A 246 18.53 9.23 -3.57
N LEU A 247 19.12 10.10 -4.41
CA LEU A 247 20.28 9.77 -5.25
C LEU A 247 21.50 9.43 -4.40
N ASP A 248 21.76 10.19 -3.33
CA ASP A 248 22.82 9.88 -2.37
C ASP A 248 22.64 8.48 -1.75
N ARG A 249 21.42 8.15 -1.33
CA ARG A 249 21.11 6.82 -0.76
C ARG A 249 21.24 5.70 -1.79
N LEU A 250 20.78 5.91 -3.03
CA LEU A 250 20.90 4.93 -4.11
C LEU A 250 22.36 4.67 -4.48
N GLN A 251 23.17 5.72 -4.65
CA GLN A 251 24.60 5.56 -4.95
C GLN A 251 25.34 4.89 -3.79
N GLY A 252 24.97 5.22 -2.56
CA GLY A 252 25.54 4.62 -1.35
C GLY A 252 25.12 3.18 -1.10
N THR A 253 24.10 2.65 -1.78
CA THR A 253 23.60 1.29 -1.56
C THR A 253 24.28 0.29 -2.49
N ARG A 254 24.91 -0.73 -1.90
CA ARG A 254 25.64 -1.78 -2.60
C ARG A 254 25.04 -3.15 -2.32
N ILE A 255 24.94 -3.94 -3.38
CA ILE A 255 24.54 -5.35 -3.34
C ILE A 255 25.80 -6.19 -3.44
N LYS A 256 26.07 -7.00 -2.42
CA LYS A 256 27.17 -7.96 -2.39
C LYS A 256 26.62 -9.36 -2.40
N ILE A 257 26.99 -10.15 -3.40
CA ILE A 257 26.54 -11.53 -3.58
C ILE A 257 27.75 -12.43 -3.39
N VAL A 258 27.61 -13.43 -2.52
CA VAL A 258 28.59 -14.49 -2.30
C VAL A 258 27.97 -15.80 -2.75
N ASN A 259 28.41 -16.31 -3.90
CA ASN A 259 27.92 -17.56 -4.47
C ASN A 259 28.49 -18.76 -3.69
N LEU A 260 27.63 -19.72 -3.37
CA LEU A 260 27.94 -20.95 -2.66
C LEU A 260 27.79 -22.15 -3.61
N LEU A 261 28.83 -22.99 -3.71
CA LEU A 261 28.75 -24.29 -4.38
C LEU A 261 29.22 -25.35 -3.38
N ASN A 262 28.36 -26.30 -3.03
CA ASN A 262 28.64 -27.33 -2.01
C ASN A 262 29.20 -26.74 -0.69
N GLY A 263 28.69 -25.58 -0.27
CA GLY A 263 29.12 -24.89 0.95
C GLY A 263 30.47 -24.14 0.85
N ARG A 264 31.16 -24.17 -0.29
CA ARG A 264 32.40 -23.41 -0.52
C ARG A 264 32.12 -22.09 -1.24
N ARG A 265 32.74 -21.01 -0.75
CA ARG A 265 32.70 -19.67 -1.37
C ARG A 265 33.56 -19.68 -2.62
N ARG A 266 33.02 -19.30 -3.77
CA ARG A 266 33.77 -19.24 -5.04
C ARG A 266 33.99 -17.82 -5.51
N GLU A 267 32.89 -17.11 -5.72
CA GLU A 267 32.88 -15.77 -6.31
C GLU A 267 32.15 -14.78 -5.41
N VAL A 268 32.73 -13.61 -5.26
CA VAL A 268 32.15 -12.49 -4.51
C VAL A 268 32.04 -11.32 -5.46
N VAL A 269 30.80 -10.92 -5.76
CA VAL A 269 30.51 -9.78 -6.61
C VAL A 269 29.92 -8.68 -5.75
N SER A 270 30.40 -7.44 -5.90
CA SER A 270 29.83 -6.26 -5.25
C SER A 270 29.50 -5.20 -6.30
N MET A 271 28.23 -4.87 -6.39
CA MET A 271 27.68 -3.97 -7.40
C MET A 271 26.82 -2.89 -6.74
N PRO A 272 26.89 -1.63 -7.18
CA PRO A 272 26.01 -0.58 -6.67
C PRO A 272 24.63 -0.62 -7.34
N LEU A 273 23.63 -0.01 -6.70
CA LEU A 273 22.31 0.19 -7.32
C LEU A 273 22.35 1.22 -8.46
N ILE A 274 23.15 2.28 -8.31
CA ILE A 274 23.48 3.23 -9.40
C ILE A 274 25.00 3.47 -9.39
N GLN A 275 25.62 3.61 -10.56
CA GLN A 275 27.08 3.68 -10.65
C GLN A 275 27.62 5.04 -10.20
N MET A 276 26.95 6.12 -10.60
CA MET A 276 27.21 7.50 -10.20
C MET A 276 25.98 8.34 -10.43
N PHE A 277 25.92 9.53 -9.85
CA PHE A 277 25.04 10.58 -10.32
C PHE A 277 25.76 11.92 -10.39
N ARG A 278 25.25 12.83 -11.23
CA ARG A 278 25.69 14.21 -11.36
C ARG A 278 24.48 15.11 -11.55
N VAL A 279 24.39 16.18 -10.77
CA VAL A 279 23.44 17.25 -11.02
C VAL A 279 23.98 18.12 -12.15
N VAL A 280 23.33 18.08 -13.31
CA VAL A 280 23.75 18.80 -14.53
C VAL A 280 23.28 20.25 -14.49
N SER A 281 22.03 20.47 -14.08
CA SER A 281 21.45 21.81 -13.95
C SER A 281 20.58 21.91 -12.70
N LYS A 282 20.42 23.14 -12.21
CA LYS A 282 19.43 23.52 -11.21
C LYS A 282 18.53 24.61 -11.79
N THR A 283 17.27 24.64 -11.36
CA THR A 283 16.33 25.71 -11.69
C THR A 283 16.79 27.05 -11.08
N VAL A 284 16.19 28.16 -11.53
CA VAL A 284 16.41 29.50 -10.93
C VAL A 284 16.11 29.50 -9.42
N THR A 285 15.15 28.68 -9.00
CA THR A 285 14.76 28.49 -7.59
C THR A 285 15.71 27.57 -6.79
N GLY A 286 16.78 27.07 -7.41
CA GLY A 286 17.80 26.23 -6.77
C GLY A 286 17.44 24.74 -6.66
N ASN A 287 16.34 24.31 -7.26
CA ASN A 287 15.94 22.90 -7.29
C ASN A 287 16.71 22.13 -8.36
N ILE A 288 16.98 20.84 -8.16
CA ILE A 288 17.58 20.00 -9.20
C ILE A 288 16.66 19.95 -10.41
N ASP A 289 17.22 20.22 -11.59
CA ASP A 289 16.48 20.21 -12.85
C ASP A 289 16.86 18.97 -13.67
N VAL A 290 18.09 18.89 -14.17
CA VAL A 290 18.57 17.71 -14.92
C VAL A 290 19.59 16.93 -14.09
N VAL A 291 19.42 15.62 -14.04
CA VAL A 291 20.34 14.68 -13.39
C VAL A 291 20.89 13.73 -14.44
N GLU A 292 22.15 13.38 -14.30
CA GLU A 292 22.81 12.31 -15.01
C GLU A 292 23.07 11.16 -14.04
N ILE A 293 22.70 9.93 -14.41
CA ILE A 293 22.88 8.73 -13.60
C ILE A 293 23.61 7.69 -14.46
N GLY A 294 24.72 7.17 -13.94
CA GLY A 294 25.43 6.05 -14.56
C GLY A 294 24.70 4.74 -14.30
N ILE A 295 24.32 4.04 -15.37
CA ILE A 295 23.65 2.74 -15.29
C ILE A 295 24.71 1.70 -14.89
N PRO A 296 24.52 0.93 -13.80
CA PRO A 296 25.45 -0.13 -13.43
C PRO A 296 25.58 -1.19 -14.52
N ASP A 297 26.79 -1.74 -14.67
CA ASP A 297 27.08 -2.75 -15.71
C ASP A 297 26.13 -3.94 -15.64
N TRP A 298 25.83 -4.44 -14.43
CA TRP A 298 24.92 -5.58 -14.24
C TRP A 298 23.49 -5.31 -14.73
N VAL A 299 22.99 -4.07 -14.59
CA VAL A 299 21.68 -3.66 -15.12
C VAL A 299 21.75 -3.54 -16.63
N TYR A 300 22.79 -2.87 -17.13
CA TYR A 300 22.97 -2.65 -18.55
C TYR A 300 23.04 -3.97 -19.31
N ASP A 301 23.87 -4.90 -18.85
CA ASP A 301 24.03 -6.21 -19.47
C ASP A 301 22.75 -7.06 -19.36
N GLY A 302 22.05 -7.01 -18.23
CA GLY A 302 20.77 -7.72 -18.04
C GLY A 302 19.64 -7.24 -18.95
N VAL A 303 19.66 -5.98 -19.38
CA VAL A 303 18.63 -5.38 -20.24
C VAL A 303 19.03 -5.39 -21.72
N VAL A 304 20.28 -5.02 -22.03
CA VAL A 304 20.75 -4.84 -23.41
C VAL A 304 21.19 -6.16 -24.03
N HIS A 305 22.01 -6.93 -23.31
CA HIS A 305 22.66 -8.17 -23.76
C HIS A 305 21.94 -9.45 -23.30
N GLY A 306 20.69 -9.33 -22.82
CA GLY A 306 19.86 -10.49 -22.51
C GLY A 306 19.48 -11.24 -23.80
N ASP A 307 20.36 -12.11 -24.28
CA ASP A 307 20.32 -12.77 -25.60
C ASP A 307 19.14 -13.73 -25.83
N THR A 308 18.26 -13.97 -24.84
CA THR A 308 17.12 -14.89 -25.00
C THR A 308 15.86 -14.47 -24.24
N ALA A 309 16.03 -13.83 -23.08
CA ALA A 309 14.93 -13.20 -22.35
C ALA A 309 15.47 -12.00 -21.57
N PRO A 310 14.83 -10.81 -21.67
CA PRO A 310 15.20 -9.67 -20.83
C PRO A 310 15.05 -10.04 -19.35
N GLN A 311 16.01 -9.69 -18.49
CA GLN A 311 15.92 -9.95 -17.04
C GLN A 311 14.99 -8.96 -16.31
N ILE A 312 13.94 -8.51 -16.99
CA ILE A 312 13.01 -7.48 -16.52
C ILE A 312 11.55 -7.92 -16.64
N LEU A 313 10.73 -7.53 -15.66
CA LEU A 313 9.28 -7.72 -15.69
C LEU A 313 8.54 -6.40 -15.78
N THR A 314 7.44 -6.39 -16.52
CA THR A 314 6.52 -5.24 -16.53
C THR A 314 5.71 -5.22 -15.24
N LEU A 315 5.61 -4.08 -14.58
CA LEU A 315 4.74 -3.84 -13.43
C LEU A 315 3.55 -2.95 -13.86
N ASN A 316 2.46 -3.02 -13.10
CA ASN A 316 1.34 -2.09 -13.23
C ASN A 316 1.74 -0.70 -12.70
N PRO A 317 1.47 0.40 -13.43
CA PRO A 317 1.76 1.77 -12.99
C PRO A 317 1.15 2.17 -11.64
N GLU A 318 0.05 1.53 -11.22
CA GLU A 318 -0.54 1.71 -9.89
C GLU A 318 0.37 1.26 -8.75
N TYR A 319 1.43 0.49 -9.04
CA TYR A 319 2.50 0.18 -8.08
C TYR A 319 3.00 1.44 -7.35
N PHE A 320 3.17 2.55 -8.08
CA PHE A 320 3.64 3.80 -7.50
C PHE A 320 2.65 4.40 -6.51
N LEU A 321 1.36 4.09 -6.62
CA LEU A 321 0.34 4.59 -5.71
C LEU A 321 0.38 3.87 -4.36
N ILE A 322 0.97 2.68 -4.26
CA ILE A 322 1.14 1.98 -2.99
C ILE A 322 2.00 2.84 -2.04
N ASN A 323 1.42 3.31 -0.95
CA ASN A 323 2.05 4.23 0.00
C ASN A 323 2.84 3.48 1.10
N GLN A 324 2.56 2.19 1.29
CA GLN A 324 3.22 1.36 2.28
C GLN A 324 4.35 0.54 1.68
N GLY A 325 5.54 0.60 2.28
CA GLY A 325 6.71 -0.13 1.78
C GLY A 325 6.53 -1.64 1.77
N ILE A 326 5.80 -2.20 2.75
CA ILE A 326 5.47 -3.62 2.77
C ILE A 326 4.59 -4.02 1.58
N GLY A 327 3.64 -3.17 1.19
CA GLY A 327 2.78 -3.42 0.04
C GLY A 327 3.56 -3.42 -1.28
N ARG A 328 4.52 -2.51 -1.42
CA ARG A 328 5.42 -2.47 -2.59
C ARG A 328 6.30 -3.72 -2.67
N PHE A 329 6.84 -4.18 -1.54
CA PHE A 329 7.57 -5.43 -1.48
C PHE A 329 6.69 -6.63 -1.86
N ILE A 330 5.48 -6.74 -1.29
CA ILE A 330 4.52 -7.80 -1.60
C ILE A 330 4.17 -7.79 -3.09
N TYR A 331 3.96 -6.62 -3.70
CA TYR A 331 3.67 -6.53 -5.14
C TYR A 331 4.79 -7.11 -5.99
N ARG A 332 6.04 -6.75 -5.70
CA ARG A 332 7.23 -7.27 -6.41
C ARG A 332 7.36 -8.78 -6.23
N LEU A 333 7.17 -9.27 -5.00
CA LEU A 333 7.21 -10.70 -4.71
C LEU A 333 6.10 -11.46 -5.45
N ALA A 334 4.87 -10.95 -5.45
CA ALA A 334 3.74 -11.51 -6.18
C ALA A 334 4.02 -11.56 -7.69
N ARG A 335 4.55 -10.46 -8.25
CA ARG A 335 4.84 -10.37 -9.67
C ARG A 335 5.88 -11.38 -10.14
N LYS A 336 6.89 -11.65 -9.31
CA LYS A 336 7.89 -12.68 -9.60
C LYS A 336 7.38 -14.10 -9.36
N ALA A 337 6.71 -14.33 -8.24
CA ALA A 337 6.39 -15.69 -7.79
C ALA A 337 5.03 -16.21 -8.29
N ALA A 338 3.99 -15.37 -8.25
CA ALA A 338 2.66 -15.75 -8.71
C ALA A 338 2.53 -15.57 -10.23
N GLY A 339 3.14 -14.52 -10.80
CA GLY A 339 3.02 -14.22 -12.23
C GLY A 339 1.55 -14.03 -12.61
N GLN A 340 1.02 -14.95 -13.43
CA GLN A 340 -0.40 -15.03 -13.82
C GLN A 340 -1.21 -16.12 -13.07
N GLY A 341 -0.57 -16.82 -12.13
CA GLY A 341 -1.18 -17.86 -11.31
C GLY A 341 -1.30 -17.43 -9.85
N GLU A 342 -0.88 -18.31 -8.95
CA GLU A 342 -0.90 -18.05 -7.51
C GLU A 342 0.44 -18.41 -6.85
N ALA A 343 0.77 -17.72 -5.76
CA ALA A 343 1.90 -18.04 -4.91
C ALA A 343 1.53 -17.96 -3.44
N ARG A 344 2.21 -18.77 -2.62
CA ARG A 344 1.97 -18.90 -1.18
C ARG A 344 3.28 -18.69 -0.42
N TYR A 345 3.27 -17.79 0.56
CA TYR A 345 4.42 -17.55 1.43
C TYR A 345 4.00 -17.54 2.90
N GLY A 346 4.72 -18.31 3.73
CA GLY A 346 4.60 -18.21 5.18
C GLY A 346 5.11 -16.87 5.70
N MET A 347 4.56 -16.38 6.81
CA MET A 347 4.95 -15.10 7.41
C MET A 347 6.44 -15.05 7.77
N SER A 348 7.01 -16.17 8.25
CA SER A 348 8.42 -16.30 8.58
C SER A 348 9.33 -16.11 7.36
N GLU A 349 8.94 -16.66 6.21
CA GLU A 349 9.69 -16.56 4.96
C GLU A 349 9.57 -15.17 4.35
N MET A 350 8.38 -14.58 4.39
CA MET A 350 8.19 -13.19 3.98
C MET A 350 9.03 -12.22 4.83
N LEU A 351 9.07 -12.41 6.14
CA LEU A 351 9.90 -11.58 7.02
C LEU A 351 11.36 -11.62 6.56
N LYS A 352 11.90 -12.83 6.33
CA LYS A 352 13.28 -13.01 5.85
C LYS A 352 13.52 -12.30 4.53
N ARG A 353 12.65 -12.48 3.52
CA ARG A 353 12.80 -11.89 2.18
C ARG A 353 12.59 -10.37 2.16
N SER A 354 11.72 -9.87 3.03
CA SER A 354 11.41 -8.44 3.14
C SER A 354 12.56 -7.61 3.72
N GLY A 355 13.50 -8.24 4.43
CA GLY A 355 14.57 -7.55 5.15
C GLY A 355 14.10 -6.65 6.29
N SER A 356 12.83 -6.77 6.71
CA SER A 356 12.26 -5.96 7.80
C SER A 356 12.98 -6.23 9.12
N PRO A 357 13.33 -5.19 9.90
CA PRO A 357 13.99 -5.34 11.20
C PRO A 357 13.02 -5.71 12.33
N GLN A 358 11.73 -5.83 12.04
CA GLN A 358 10.70 -6.06 13.04
C GLN A 358 10.64 -7.51 13.50
N ALA A 359 10.20 -7.73 14.74
CA ALA A 359 9.86 -9.06 15.22
C ALA A 359 8.68 -9.66 14.43
N LEU A 360 8.70 -10.98 14.26
CA LEU A 360 7.70 -11.72 13.46
C LEU A 360 6.23 -11.38 13.82
N PRO A 361 5.82 -11.28 15.10
CA PRO A 361 4.43 -10.92 15.42
C PRO A 361 4.03 -9.53 14.91
N GLN A 362 4.93 -8.55 15.01
CA GLN A 362 4.68 -7.19 14.53
C GLN A 362 4.64 -7.11 13.01
N PHE A 363 5.54 -7.86 12.35
CA PHE A 363 5.55 -7.99 10.90
C PHE A 363 4.26 -8.64 10.39
N ALA A 364 3.88 -9.79 10.96
CA ALA A 364 2.65 -10.49 10.61
C ALA A 364 1.42 -9.60 10.84
N HIS A 365 1.37 -8.85 11.94
CA HIS A 365 0.30 -7.88 12.19
C HIS A 365 0.20 -6.83 11.08
N LYS A 366 1.33 -6.23 10.65
CA LYS A 366 1.34 -5.27 9.54
C LYS A 366 0.91 -5.88 8.21
N VAL A 367 1.33 -7.11 7.91
CA VAL A 367 0.88 -7.82 6.71
C VAL A 367 -0.62 -8.05 6.76
N ARG A 368 -1.17 -8.56 7.87
CA ARG A 368 -2.62 -8.74 8.02
C ARG A 368 -3.38 -7.43 7.86
N GLN A 369 -2.90 -6.36 8.49
CA GLN A 369 -3.48 -5.02 8.35
C GLN A 369 -3.49 -4.56 6.88
N PHE A 370 -2.38 -4.75 6.17
CA PHE A 370 -2.29 -4.43 4.75
C PHE A 370 -3.28 -5.26 3.91
N VAL A 371 -3.36 -6.57 4.14
CA VAL A 371 -4.33 -7.44 3.46
C VAL A 371 -5.77 -6.98 3.71
N THR A 372 -6.12 -6.64 4.96
CA THR A 372 -7.45 -6.09 5.28
C THR A 372 -7.74 -4.79 4.54
N GLN A 373 -6.75 -3.89 4.41
CA GLN A 373 -6.89 -2.67 3.61
C GLN A 373 -7.15 -2.99 2.14
N THR A 374 -6.47 -4.01 1.59
CA THR A 374 -6.62 -4.40 0.19
C THR A 374 -7.97 -5.03 -0.17
N GLN A 375 -8.73 -5.51 0.84
CA GLN A 375 -10.11 -5.96 0.65
C GLN A 375 -11.07 -4.79 0.38
N VAL A 376 -10.75 -3.61 0.89
CA VAL A 376 -11.55 -2.38 0.68
C VAL A 376 -11.02 -1.60 -0.53
N PHE A 377 -9.70 -1.51 -0.66
CA PHE A 377 -9.00 -0.79 -1.73
C PHE A 377 -8.22 -1.80 -2.59
N PRO A 378 -8.74 -2.24 -3.75
CA PRO A 378 -8.20 -3.35 -4.52
C PRO A 378 -6.70 -3.23 -4.83
N PHE A 379 -5.95 -4.33 -4.68
CA PHE A 379 -4.50 -4.34 -4.85
C PHE A 379 -4.06 -4.61 -6.29
N PRO A 380 -3.24 -3.76 -6.93
CA PRO A 380 -2.94 -3.87 -8.37
C PRO A 380 -2.58 -5.30 -8.80
N ASP A 381 -3.24 -5.78 -9.87
CA ASP A 381 -3.10 -7.12 -10.50
C ASP A 381 -3.33 -8.36 -9.62
N TYR A 382 -3.34 -8.25 -8.29
CA TYR A 382 -3.32 -9.41 -7.38
C TYR A 382 -4.37 -9.30 -6.28
N GLU A 383 -5.04 -10.40 -5.98
CA GLU A 383 -5.81 -10.60 -4.77
C GLU A 383 -4.90 -11.16 -3.68
N LEU A 384 -5.03 -10.60 -2.48
CA LEU A 384 -4.26 -11.00 -1.32
C LEU A 384 -5.20 -11.61 -0.28
N GLU A 385 -4.85 -12.78 0.24
CA GLU A 385 -5.62 -13.47 1.28
C GLU A 385 -4.69 -14.06 2.34
N ILE A 386 -5.12 -14.05 3.60
CA ILE A 386 -4.46 -14.78 4.68
C ILE A 386 -5.17 -16.11 4.85
N VAL A 387 -4.48 -17.21 4.55
CA VAL A 387 -5.01 -18.57 4.68
C VAL A 387 -4.29 -19.32 5.80
N ALA A 388 -5.00 -20.25 6.45
CA ALA A 388 -4.42 -21.07 7.50
C ALA A 388 -3.43 -22.08 6.91
N GLY A 389 -2.15 -22.00 7.31
CA GLY A 389 -1.14 -23.00 6.98
C GLY A 389 -1.02 -24.08 8.06
N ARG A 390 -0.20 -25.11 7.79
CA ARG A 390 0.03 -26.22 8.74
C ARG A 390 0.73 -25.79 10.04
N ARG A 391 1.51 -24.71 10.01
CA ARG A 391 2.37 -24.25 11.13
C ARG A 391 2.27 -22.76 11.41
N GLU A 392 1.95 -21.97 10.39
CA GLU A 392 1.81 -20.52 10.47
C GLU A 392 0.79 -20.05 9.44
N ASP A 393 0.30 -18.82 9.60
CA ASP A 393 -0.49 -18.13 8.57
C ASP A 393 0.33 -17.98 7.29
N VAL A 394 -0.35 -18.12 6.16
CA VAL A 394 0.24 -18.02 4.83
C VAL A 394 -0.43 -16.88 4.08
N LEU A 395 0.37 -16.01 3.47
CA LEU A 395 -0.12 -15.06 2.47
C LEU A 395 -0.29 -15.79 1.14
N LEU A 396 -1.53 -15.87 0.67
CA LEU A 396 -1.88 -16.27 -0.69
C LEU A 396 -1.94 -15.01 -1.55
N MET A 397 -1.21 -15.04 -2.66
CA MET A 397 -1.19 -13.99 -3.68
C MET A 397 -1.68 -14.63 -4.97
N LYS A 398 -2.83 -14.19 -5.49
CA LYS A 398 -3.43 -14.75 -6.69
C LYS A 398 -3.57 -13.66 -7.75
N ALA A 399 -3.13 -13.91 -8.97
CA ALA A 399 -3.36 -12.99 -10.07
C ALA A 399 -4.87 -12.81 -10.27
N ARG A 400 -5.31 -11.55 -10.36
CA ARG A 400 -6.67 -11.22 -10.73
C ARG A 400 -6.84 -11.64 -12.19
N GLN A 401 -7.80 -12.51 -12.43
CA GLN A 401 -8.24 -12.74 -13.80
C GLN A 401 -8.98 -11.47 -14.22
N GLU A 402 -8.48 -10.80 -15.26
CA GLU A 402 -9.26 -9.73 -15.89
C GLU A 402 -10.57 -10.34 -16.40
N ASP A 403 -11.70 -10.03 -15.77
CA ASP A 403 -12.91 -9.88 -16.55
C ASP A 403 -12.60 -8.82 -17.59
N ALA A 404 -12.53 -9.24 -18.85
CA ALA A 404 -12.06 -8.43 -19.97
C ALA A 404 -12.62 -7.00 -19.90
N PRO A 405 -11.78 -5.95 -20.00
CA PRO A 405 -12.31 -4.61 -20.21
C PRO A 405 -13.09 -4.58 -21.54
N LEU A 406 -14.29 -4.01 -21.50
CA LEU A 406 -15.10 -3.67 -22.68
C LEU A 406 -14.25 -2.86 -23.67
N GLY A 407 -13.83 -3.49 -24.78
CA GLY A 407 -13.06 -2.89 -25.88
C GLY A 407 -11.61 -2.61 -25.46
N VAL A 408 -10.62 -3.36 -25.91
CA VAL A 408 -10.14 -3.45 -27.29
C VAL A 408 -9.61 -4.86 -27.50
N ARG A 409 -10.09 -5.53 -28.55
CA ARG A 409 -9.52 -6.80 -29.00
C ARG A 409 -8.06 -6.56 -29.39
N SER A 410 -7.16 -7.07 -28.57
CA SER A 410 -5.76 -7.30 -28.89
C SER A 410 -5.65 -8.17 -30.13
N ALA A 411 -5.22 -7.56 -31.24
CA ALA A 411 -4.59 -8.29 -32.33
C ALA A 411 -3.08 -8.36 -32.03
N GLU A 412 -2.62 -9.60 -31.90
CA GLU A 412 -1.28 -10.08 -32.26
C GLU A 412 -0.09 -9.68 -31.37
N LEU A 413 0.10 -10.54 -30.36
CA LEU A 413 1.41 -11.11 -30.03
C LEU A 413 2.01 -11.78 -31.28
N LEU A 414 3.14 -11.27 -31.78
CA LEU A 414 4.30 -12.01 -32.29
C LEU A 414 5.39 -11.02 -32.75
N LEU A 415 6.61 -11.27 -32.28
CA LEU A 415 7.91 -10.58 -32.49
C LEU A 415 8.36 -9.61 -31.38
#